data_AF-A0A183V9M5-F1
#
_entry.id   AF-A0A183V9M5-F1
#
_cell.length_a   1.000
_cell.length_b   1.000
_cell.length_c   1.000
_cell.angle_alpha   90.00
_cell.angle_beta   90.00
_cell.angle_gamma   90.00
#
_symmetry.space_group_name_H-M   'P 1'
#
loop_
_entity.id
_entity.type
_entity.pdbx_description
1 polymer ?
#
loop_
_entity_poly.entity_id
_entity_poly.type
_entity_poly.pdbx_seq_one_letter_code
_entity_poly.pdbx_strand_id
1 'polypeptide(L)'
;FCLPVDVNSPDNAATGHCQAGFNESVYSWENEFCDTKFTIMPVIVMILYMGFFSMGFAPLPWVLNAEFYPLWARGTGCALSTAANWIANLVVALTFLTLTEAVTKYGTFFIYLGITIVGFIFIFIFVPETKGLPIEQVELLFMTEAEQVKIIGEANKRLTIASQEAERKETAESSTATNQAKSHGVDNASFVPTDDETKLSENP
;
A
#
# COMPACT_ATOMS: atom_id res chain seq x y z
N PHE A 1 -37.20 -12.89 -29.65
CA PHE A 1 -38.32 -12.47 -28.79
C PHE A 1 -38.33 -13.41 -27.61
N CYS A 2 -38.27 -12.93 -26.38
CA CYS A 2 -38.46 -13.78 -25.21
C CYS A 2 -39.96 -14.02 -25.04
N LEU A 3 -40.40 -15.26 -25.15
CA LEU A 3 -41.79 -15.64 -24.92
C LEU A 3 -41.97 -15.99 -23.44
N PRO A 4 -43.13 -15.66 -22.84
CA PRO A 4 -43.43 -16.13 -21.49
C PRO A 4 -43.48 -17.66 -21.47
N VAL A 5 -42.87 -18.28 -20.45
CA VAL A 5 -42.85 -19.73 -20.21
C VAL A 5 -44.19 -20.19 -19.65
N ASP A 6 -44.67 -21.37 -20.05
CA ASP A 6 -45.86 -21.98 -19.45
C ASP A 6 -45.60 -22.42 -18.00
N VAL A 7 -46.46 -21.99 -17.09
CA VAL A 7 -46.39 -22.30 -15.65
C VAL A 7 -46.53 -23.79 -15.33
N ASN A 8 -47.15 -24.58 -16.20
CA ASN A 8 -47.36 -26.02 -15.98
C ASN A 8 -46.31 -26.90 -16.69
N SER A 9 -45.55 -26.34 -17.62
CA SER A 9 -44.57 -27.08 -18.42
C SER A 9 -43.46 -26.13 -18.88
N PRO A 10 -42.30 -26.12 -18.20
CA PRO A 10 -41.23 -25.17 -18.50
C PRO A 10 -40.61 -25.36 -19.90
N ASP A 11 -40.87 -26.49 -20.55
CA ASP A 11 -40.35 -26.80 -21.88
C ASP A 11 -41.16 -26.15 -23.03
N ASN A 12 -42.23 -25.39 -22.71
CA ASN A 12 -43.14 -24.81 -23.69
C ASN A 12 -43.36 -23.30 -23.49
N ALA A 13 -43.65 -22.62 -24.60
CA ALA A 13 -44.13 -21.24 -24.57
C ALA A 13 -45.57 -21.17 -24.04
N ALA A 14 -45.89 -20.18 -23.22
CA ALA A 14 -47.27 -19.84 -22.89
C ALA A 14 -48.05 -19.26 -24.09
N THR A 15 -47.35 -18.75 -25.11
CA THR A 15 -47.96 -18.21 -26.34
C THR A 15 -47.08 -18.48 -27.57
N GLY A 16 -47.68 -18.71 -28.74
CA GLY A 16 -46.98 -18.74 -30.04
C GLY A 16 -46.69 -20.13 -30.60
N HIS A 17 -45.86 -20.18 -31.65
CA HIS A 17 -45.57 -21.41 -32.42
C HIS A 17 -44.83 -22.51 -31.65
N CYS A 18 -44.30 -22.18 -30.48
CA CYS A 18 -43.61 -23.12 -29.61
C CYS A 18 -44.47 -23.50 -28.38
N GLN A 19 -45.79 -23.38 -28.49
CA GLN A 19 -46.79 -23.88 -27.53
C GLN A 19 -46.98 -25.39 -27.72
N ALA A 20 -47.28 -26.11 -26.63
CA ALA A 20 -47.51 -27.55 -26.63
C ALA A 20 -48.50 -27.99 -27.72
N GLY A 21 -48.06 -28.90 -28.60
CA GLY A 21 -48.89 -29.49 -29.67
C GLY A 21 -48.43 -29.24 -31.11
N PHE A 22 -47.37 -28.44 -31.33
CA PHE A 22 -46.75 -28.29 -32.65
C PHE A 22 -45.44 -29.09 -32.72
N ASN A 23 -45.36 -30.02 -33.67
CA ASN A 23 -44.21 -30.90 -33.92
C ASN A 23 -42.89 -30.12 -34.08
N GLU A 24 -41.82 -30.66 -33.48
CA GLU A 24 -40.39 -30.30 -33.57
C GLU A 24 -40.11 -28.86 -34.02
N SER A 25 -40.09 -27.94 -33.05
CA SER A 25 -39.53 -26.62 -33.26
C SER A 25 -38.01 -26.70 -33.43
N VAL A 26 -37.51 -26.20 -34.57
CA VAL A 26 -36.08 -26.02 -34.94
C VAL A 26 -35.34 -25.01 -34.03
N TYR A 27 -35.88 -24.71 -32.86
CA TYR A 27 -35.43 -23.67 -31.94
C TYR A 27 -34.98 -24.31 -30.62
N SER A 28 -33.77 -23.99 -30.16
CA SER A 28 -33.32 -24.35 -28.82
C SER A 28 -34.00 -23.44 -27.80
N TRP A 29 -34.53 -24.05 -26.75
CA TRP A 29 -35.19 -23.37 -25.65
C TRP A 29 -34.22 -23.22 -24.49
N GLU A 30 -33.90 -21.99 -24.10
CA GLU A 30 -33.14 -21.70 -22.89
C GLU A 30 -34.03 -20.95 -21.88
N ASN A 31 -34.18 -21.54 -20.69
CA ASN A 31 -35.07 -21.03 -19.63
C ASN A 31 -34.49 -19.83 -18.86
N GLU A 32 -33.19 -19.55 -19.02
CA GLU A 32 -32.48 -18.56 -18.20
C GLU A 32 -32.05 -17.30 -18.98
N PHE A 33 -31.83 -17.40 -20.29
CA PHE A 33 -31.38 -16.26 -21.09
C PHE A 33 -31.88 -16.36 -22.53
N CYS A 34 -32.22 -15.22 -23.12
CA CYS A 34 -32.54 -15.15 -24.54
C CYS A 34 -31.26 -14.87 -25.32
N ASP A 35 -30.94 -15.72 -26.29
CA ASP A 35 -29.87 -15.41 -27.25
C ASP A 35 -30.31 -14.22 -28.12
N THR A 36 -29.66 -13.09 -27.90
CA THR A 36 -29.82 -11.88 -28.69
C THR A 36 -28.45 -11.46 -29.15
N LYS A 37 -28.37 -10.73 -30.26
CA LYS A 37 -27.10 -10.16 -30.74
C LYS A 37 -26.37 -9.31 -29.69
N PHE A 38 -27.07 -8.89 -28.62
CA PHE A 38 -26.55 -8.07 -27.54
C PHE A 38 -26.18 -8.86 -26.28
N THR A 39 -26.39 -10.18 -26.23
CA THR A 39 -26.09 -11.02 -25.05
C THR A 39 -24.60 -11.01 -24.69
N ILE A 40 -23.71 -10.76 -25.65
CA ILE A 40 -22.26 -10.63 -25.40
C ILE A 40 -21.86 -9.30 -24.75
N MET A 41 -22.69 -8.26 -24.87
CA MET A 41 -22.40 -6.92 -24.33
C MET A 41 -22.26 -6.91 -22.79
N PRO A 42 -23.20 -7.46 -22.00
CA PRO A 42 -23.03 -7.50 -20.53
C PRO A 42 -21.83 -8.36 -20.10
N VAL A 43 -21.48 -9.40 -20.86
CA VAL A 43 -20.30 -10.25 -20.58
C VAL A 43 -19.01 -9.44 -20.73
N ILE A 44 -18.87 -8.70 -21.83
CA ILE A 44 -17.70 -7.82 -22.06
C ILE A 44 -17.59 -6.76 -20.96
N VAL A 45 -18.72 -6.12 -20.60
CA VAL A 45 -18.76 -5.11 -19.53
C VAL A 45 -18.36 -5.71 -18.18
N MET A 46 -18.80 -6.93 -17.86
CA MET A 46 -18.42 -7.63 -16.64
C MET A 46 -16.91 -7.93 -16.59
N ILE A 47 -16.34 -8.40 -17.70
CA ILE A 47 -14.91 -8.70 -17.79
C ILE A 47 -14.08 -7.41 -17.57
N LEU A 48 -14.46 -6.32 -18.23
CA LEU A 48 -13.81 -5.02 -18.05
C LEU A 48 -13.92 -4.54 -16.60
N TYR A 49 -15.11 -4.62 -16.00
CA TYR A 49 -15.34 -4.28 -14.60
C TYR A 49 -14.44 -5.10 -13.66
N MET A 50 -14.37 -6.42 -13.82
CA MET A 50 -13.51 -7.28 -13.00
C MET A 50 -12.03 -6.95 -13.19
N GLY A 51 -11.61 -6.61 -14.41
CA GLY A 51 -10.24 -6.19 -14.71
C GLY A 51 -9.84 -4.92 -13.95
N PHE A 52 -10.64 -3.86 -14.06
CA PHE A 52 -10.39 -2.61 -13.33
C PHE A 52 -10.50 -2.78 -11.81
N PHE A 53 -11.48 -3.56 -11.35
CA PHE A 53 -11.65 -3.86 -9.93
C PHE A 53 -10.43 -4.58 -9.36
N SER A 54 -9.89 -5.57 -10.07
CA SER A 54 -8.72 -6.34 -9.63
C SER A 54 -7.43 -5.51 -9.61
N MET A 55 -7.22 -4.64 -10.60
CA MET A 55 -5.99 -3.84 -10.68
C MET A 55 -5.95 -2.67 -9.69
N GLY A 56 -7.09 -2.02 -9.43
CA GLY A 56 -7.15 -0.84 -8.57
C GLY A 56 -7.86 -1.12 -7.26
N PHE A 57 -9.17 -1.35 -7.33
CA PHE A 57 -10.02 -1.30 -6.16
C PHE A 57 -9.77 -2.44 -5.15
N ALA A 58 -9.29 -3.59 -5.59
CA ALA A 58 -8.99 -4.72 -4.71
C ALA A 58 -7.74 -4.48 -3.85
N PRO A 59 -6.55 -4.15 -4.39
CA PRO A 59 -5.35 -3.95 -3.57
C PRO A 59 -5.30 -2.58 -2.87
N LEU A 60 -5.89 -1.53 -3.45
CA LEU A 60 -5.73 -0.15 -2.95
C LEU A 60 -6.16 0.02 -1.48
N PRO A 61 -7.34 -0.44 -1.03
CA PRO A 61 -7.75 -0.27 0.37
C PRO A 61 -6.83 -0.99 1.34
N TRP A 62 -6.34 -2.20 1.00
CA TRP A 62 -5.45 -2.96 1.87
C TRP A 62 -4.08 -2.30 2.02
N VAL A 63 -3.55 -1.75 0.92
CA VAL A 63 -2.27 -1.03 0.92
C VAL A 63 -2.42 0.28 1.68
N LEU A 64 -3.43 1.09 1.38
CA LEU A 64 -3.68 2.36 2.06
C LEU A 64 -3.89 2.15 3.58
N ASN A 65 -4.62 1.11 3.96
CA ASN A 65 -4.84 0.74 5.36
C ASN A 65 -3.52 0.46 6.10
N ALA A 66 -2.50 -0.09 5.43
CA ALA A 66 -1.19 -0.31 6.03
C ALA A 66 -0.33 0.96 6.10
N GLU A 67 -0.57 1.93 5.22
CA GLU A 67 0.18 3.19 5.11
C GLU A 67 -0.36 4.30 6.03
N PHE A 68 -1.64 4.29 6.38
CA PHE A 68 -2.26 5.31 7.24
C PHE A 68 -1.78 5.27 8.69
N TYR A 69 -1.43 4.09 9.21
CA TYR A 69 -1.17 3.93 10.65
C TYR A 69 0.31 3.99 11.01
N PRO A 70 0.68 4.72 12.08
CA PRO A 70 2.03 4.72 12.63
C PRO A 70 2.41 3.34 13.15
N LEU A 71 3.71 3.05 13.22
CA LEU A 71 4.22 1.69 13.41
C LEU A 71 3.69 1.01 14.70
N TRP A 72 3.52 1.79 15.76
CA TRP A 72 3.03 1.32 17.06
C TRP A 72 1.52 1.00 17.08
N ALA A 73 0.72 1.65 16.23
CA ALA A 73 -0.74 1.47 16.19
C ALA A 73 -1.22 0.57 15.05
N ARG A 74 -0.33 0.25 14.10
CA ARG A 74 -0.66 -0.44 12.86
C ARG A 74 -1.41 -1.75 13.06
N GLY A 75 -1.00 -2.57 14.02
CA GLY A 75 -1.66 -3.85 14.31
C GLY A 75 -3.13 -3.67 14.67
N THR A 76 -3.43 -2.77 15.62
CA THR A 76 -4.80 -2.51 16.08
C THR A 76 -5.63 -1.79 15.04
N GLY A 77 -5.05 -0.81 14.31
CA GLY A 77 -5.73 -0.09 13.23
C GLY A 77 -6.13 -1.03 12.09
N CYS A 78 -5.20 -1.87 11.61
CA CYS A 78 -5.48 -2.86 10.58
C CYS A 78 -6.56 -3.87 11.02
N ALA A 79 -6.52 -4.33 12.27
CA ALA A 79 -7.52 -5.27 12.80
C ALA A 79 -8.92 -4.66 12.85
N LEU A 80 -9.04 -3.41 13.34
CA LEU A 80 -10.31 -2.71 13.42
C LEU A 80 -10.90 -2.43 12.03
N SER A 81 -10.06 -1.98 11.09
CA SER A 81 -10.47 -1.76 9.69
C SER A 81 -10.93 -3.05 9.02
N THR A 82 -10.21 -4.16 9.22
CA THR A 82 -10.60 -5.48 8.72
C THR A 82 -11.92 -5.93 9.34
N ALA A 83 -12.10 -5.78 10.65
CA ALA A 83 -13.36 -6.11 11.32
C ALA A 83 -14.53 -5.28 10.78
N ALA A 84 -14.35 -3.98 10.58
CA ALA A 84 -15.36 -3.10 9.98
C ALA A 84 -15.70 -3.51 8.55
N ASN A 85 -14.71 -3.93 7.75
CA ASN A 85 -14.93 -4.45 6.40
C ASN A 85 -15.79 -5.72 6.41
N TRP A 86 -15.49 -6.69 7.28
CA TRP A 86 -16.29 -7.91 7.42
C TRP A 86 -17.70 -7.63 7.93
N ILE A 87 -17.86 -6.70 8.87
CA ILE A 87 -19.19 -6.28 9.36
C ILE A 87 -19.99 -5.64 8.23
N ALA A 88 -19.39 -4.74 7.45
CA ALA A 88 -20.06 -4.13 6.30
C ALA A 88 -20.48 -5.19 5.27
N ASN A 89 -19.60 -6.18 5.00
CA ASN A 89 -19.93 -7.30 4.12
C ASN A 89 -21.13 -8.11 4.66
N LEU A 90 -21.16 -8.40 5.97
CA LEU A 90 -22.29 -9.08 6.60
C LEU A 90 -23.58 -8.27 6.47
N VAL A 91 -23.54 -6.96 6.72
CA VAL A 91 -24.70 -6.07 6.58
C VAL A 91 -25.23 -6.14 5.15
N VAL A 92 -24.36 -5.99 4.14
CA VAL A 92 -24.75 -6.07 2.73
C VAL A 92 -25.37 -7.42 2.40
N ALA A 93 -24.79 -8.53 2.86
CA ALA A 93 -25.34 -9.87 2.63
C ALA A 93 -26.74 -10.03 3.21
N LEU A 94 -26.99 -9.52 4.42
CA LEU A 94 -28.30 -9.57 5.07
C LEU A 94 -29.32 -8.64 4.39
N THR A 95 -28.91 -7.43 4.02
CA THR A 95 -29.82 -6.45 3.41
C THR A 95 -30.11 -6.75 1.95
N PHE A 96 -29.19 -7.40 1.23
CA PHE A 96 -29.34 -7.68 -0.20
C PHE A 96 -30.61 -8.48 -0.49
N LEU A 97 -30.84 -9.59 0.22
CA LEU A 97 -31.97 -10.46 -0.04
C LEU A 97 -33.30 -9.73 0.19
N THR A 98 -33.44 -9.06 1.34
CA THR A 98 -34.62 -8.25 1.68
C THR A 98 -34.87 -7.13 0.67
N LEU A 99 -33.80 -6.48 0.19
CA LEU A 99 -33.93 -5.37 -0.75
C LEU A 99 -34.31 -5.85 -2.16
N THR A 100 -33.81 -7.02 -2.58
CA THR A 100 -34.21 -7.64 -3.86
C THR A 100 -35.68 -8.05 -3.89
N GLU A 101 -36.26 -8.46 -2.77
CA GLU A 101 -37.69 -8.78 -2.66
C GLU A 101 -38.56 -7.51 -2.66
N ALA A 102 -38.09 -6.43 -2.04
CA ALA A 102 -38.87 -5.20 -1.91
C ALA A 102 -38.90 -4.33 -3.19
N VAL A 103 -37.77 -4.20 -3.90
CA VAL A 103 -37.60 -3.19 -4.97
C VAL A 103 -37.35 -3.80 -6.35
N THR A 104 -37.08 -5.11 -6.43
CA THR A 104 -36.53 -5.86 -7.59
C THR A 104 -35.00 -5.81 -7.70
N LYS A 105 -34.42 -6.85 -8.31
CA LYS A 105 -32.97 -7.03 -8.49
C LYS A 105 -32.29 -5.81 -9.10
N TYR A 106 -32.88 -5.23 -10.15
CA TYR A 106 -32.31 -4.09 -10.86
C TYR A 106 -32.24 -2.83 -9.98
N GLY A 107 -33.30 -2.54 -9.22
CA GLY A 107 -33.33 -1.39 -8.31
C GLY A 107 -32.31 -1.51 -7.19
N THR A 108 -32.14 -2.71 -6.64
CA THR A 108 -31.13 -3.00 -5.61
C THR A 108 -29.71 -2.69 -6.08
N PHE A 109 -29.33 -3.07 -7.32
CA PHE A 109 -28.01 -2.75 -7.86
C PHE A 109 -27.75 -1.24 -7.99
N PHE A 110 -28.75 -0.46 -8.41
CA PHE A 110 -28.60 1.00 -8.51
C PHE A 110 -28.46 1.68 -7.14
N ILE A 111 -29.14 1.18 -6.11
CA ILE A 111 -28.99 1.70 -4.74
C ILE A 111 -27.57 1.46 -4.24
N TYR A 112 -27.04 0.24 -4.39
CA TYR A 112 -25.66 -0.06 -4.00
C TYR A 112 -24.64 0.74 -4.80
N LEU A 113 -24.85 0.90 -6.11
CA LEU A 113 -24.01 1.75 -6.95
C LEU A 113 -23.98 3.20 -6.42
N GLY A 114 -25.13 3.75 -6.03
CA GLY A 114 -25.22 5.09 -5.44
C GLY A 114 -24.43 5.21 -4.15
N ILE A 115 -24.56 4.24 -3.24
CA ILE A 115 -23.79 4.19 -1.99
C ILE A 115 -22.28 4.13 -2.26
N THR A 116 -21.86 3.32 -3.23
CA THR A 116 -20.44 3.22 -3.63
C THR A 116 -19.92 4.54 -4.20
N ILE A 117 -20.68 5.25 -5.04
CA ILE A 117 -20.27 6.55 -5.60
C ILE A 117 -20.12 7.60 -4.48
N VAL A 118 -21.07 7.66 -3.55
CA VAL A 118 -20.97 8.59 -2.40
C VAL A 118 -19.75 8.28 -1.55
N GLY A 119 -19.48 6.99 -1.28
CA GLY A 119 -18.28 6.55 -0.58
C GLY A 119 -16.99 6.90 -1.32
N PHE A 120 -16.99 6.75 -2.65
CA PHE A 120 -15.84 7.12 -3.49
C PHE A 120 -15.56 8.63 -3.45
N ILE A 121 -16.60 9.47 -3.53
CA ILE A 121 -16.47 10.93 -3.41
C ILE A 121 -15.95 11.30 -2.02
N PHE A 122 -16.45 10.65 -0.96
CA PHE A 122 -15.97 10.87 0.39
C PHE A 122 -14.47 10.55 0.49
N ILE A 123 -14.04 9.40 0.00
CA ILE A 123 -12.61 9.04 -0.02
C ILE A 123 -11.82 10.07 -0.82
N PHE A 124 -12.29 10.47 -2.00
CA PHE A 124 -11.59 11.42 -2.86
C PHE A 124 -11.40 12.80 -2.22
N ILE A 125 -12.33 13.26 -1.39
CA ILE A 125 -12.24 14.56 -0.70
C ILE A 125 -11.44 14.47 0.60
N PHE A 126 -11.67 13.41 1.39
CA PHE A 126 -11.13 13.29 2.75
C PHE A 126 -9.77 12.58 2.82
N VAL A 127 -9.39 11.81 1.80
CA VAL A 127 -8.07 11.20 1.71
C VAL A 127 -7.14 12.13 0.92
N PRO A 128 -6.30 12.94 1.59
CA PRO A 128 -5.24 13.65 0.89
C PRO A 128 -4.30 12.63 0.24
N GLU A 129 -3.80 12.92 -0.97
CA GLU A 129 -2.80 12.09 -1.66
C GLU A 129 -1.59 11.84 -0.74
N THR A 130 -1.48 10.62 -0.22
CA THR A 130 -0.36 10.17 0.62
C THR A 130 0.84 9.70 -0.20
N LYS A 131 0.76 9.74 -1.54
CA LYS A 131 1.83 9.24 -2.42
C LYS A 131 3.10 10.07 -2.31
N GLY A 132 4.16 9.45 -1.78
CA GLY A 132 5.53 9.93 -1.88
C GLY A 132 6.10 10.59 -0.63
N LEU A 133 5.38 10.60 0.50
CA LEU A 133 5.99 10.96 1.78
C LEU A 133 6.67 9.75 2.42
N PRO A 134 7.94 9.85 2.86
CA PRO A 134 8.55 8.80 3.65
C PRO A 134 7.74 8.57 4.93
N ILE A 135 7.54 7.31 5.32
CA ILE A 135 6.72 6.90 6.48
C ILE A 135 7.16 7.61 7.77
N GLU A 136 8.43 8.00 7.86
CA GLU A 136 9.04 8.78 8.94
C GLU A 136 8.46 10.21 9.06
N GLN A 137 8.03 10.83 7.96
CA GLN A 137 7.40 12.16 7.97
C GLN A 137 5.89 12.12 8.25
N VAL A 138 5.23 10.99 8.01
CA VAL A 138 3.81 10.81 8.39
C VAL A 138 3.67 10.78 9.92
N GLU A 139 4.66 10.20 10.61
CA GLU A 139 4.73 10.23 12.08
C GLU A 139 4.91 11.66 12.62
N LEU A 140 5.65 12.51 11.91
CA LEU A 140 5.76 13.96 12.20
C LEU A 140 4.44 14.72 11.95
N LEU A 141 3.67 14.37 10.92
CA LEU A 141 2.42 15.07 10.58
C LEU A 141 1.29 14.80 11.60
N PHE A 142 1.33 13.65 12.28
CA PHE A 142 0.37 13.27 13.33
C PHE A 142 0.90 13.46 14.76
N MET A 143 2.17 13.83 14.94
CA MET A 143 2.71 14.20 16.24
C MET A 143 2.30 15.63 16.62
N THR A 144 1.73 15.79 17.82
CA THR A 144 1.55 17.09 18.46
C THR A 144 2.89 17.84 18.57
N GLU A 145 2.91 19.16 18.38
CA GLU A 145 4.13 20.00 18.43
C GLU A 145 5.01 19.72 19.66
N ALA A 146 4.41 19.35 20.80
CA ALA A 146 5.11 19.02 22.03
C ALA A 146 6.04 17.78 21.94
N GLU A 147 5.69 16.78 21.12
CA GLU A 147 6.53 15.59 20.92
C GLU A 147 7.67 15.86 19.93
N GLN A 148 7.41 16.67 18.89
CA GLN A 148 8.44 17.08 17.94
C GLN A 148 9.57 17.83 18.64
N VAL A 149 9.23 18.77 19.54
CA VAL A 149 10.21 19.53 20.32
C VAL A 149 11.03 18.63 21.25
N LYS A 150 10.43 17.57 21.82
CA LYS A 150 11.16 16.61 22.67
C LYS A 150 12.18 15.80 21.87
N ILE A 151 11.78 15.24 20.73
CA ILE A 151 12.68 14.41 19.91
C ILE A 151 13.83 15.26 19.34
N ILE A 152 13.53 16.47 18.83
CA ILE A 152 14.55 17.39 18.33
C ILE A 152 15.50 17.83 19.47
N GLY A 153 14.94 18.07 20.67
CA GLY A 153 15.73 18.40 21.87
C GLY A 153 16.68 17.26 22.28
N GLU A 154 16.19 16.01 22.28
CA GLU A 154 17.02 14.84 22.60
C GLU A 154 18.07 14.56 21.52
N ALA A 155 17.72 14.71 20.24
CA ALA A 155 18.65 14.55 19.12
C ALA A 155 19.77 15.60 19.18
N ASN A 156 19.43 16.88 19.41
CA ASN A 156 20.42 17.96 19.59
C ASN A 156 21.33 17.70 20.79
N LYS A 157 20.78 17.18 21.89
CA LYS A 157 21.57 16.81 23.07
C LYS A 157 22.57 15.70 22.76
N ARG A 158 22.17 14.66 22.03
CA ARG A 158 23.06 13.57 21.61
C ARG A 158 24.15 14.03 20.64
N LEU A 159 23.79 14.89 19.69
CA LEU A 159 24.75 15.51 18.77
C LEU A 159 25.78 16.37 19.52
N THR A 160 25.33 17.15 20.50
CA THR A 160 26.23 17.97 21.34
C THR A 160 27.19 17.12 22.16
N ILE A 161 26.72 15.98 22.70
CA ILE A 161 27.57 15.05 23.44
C ILE A 161 28.58 14.40 22.50
N ALA A 162 28.14 13.97 21.31
CA ALA A 162 29.02 13.35 20.31
C ALA A 162 30.10 14.33 19.79
N SER A 163 29.76 15.61 19.58
CA SER A 163 30.73 16.63 19.16
C SER A 163 31.76 16.91 20.26
N GLN A 164 31.33 16.99 21.53
CA GLN A 164 32.23 17.18 22.66
C GLN A 164 33.16 15.98 22.88
N GLU A 165 32.67 14.76 22.66
CA GLU A 165 33.50 13.55 22.73
C GLU A 165 34.53 13.49 21.60
N ALA A 166 34.18 13.93 20.40
CA ALA A 166 35.12 14.03 19.27
C ALA A 166 36.24 15.04 19.56
N GLU A 167 35.91 16.25 20.01
CA GLU A 167 36.91 17.27 20.38
C GLU A 167 37.82 16.81 21.54
N ARG A 168 37.26 16.08 22.52
CA ARG A 168 38.04 15.54 23.64
C ARG A 168 39.03 14.46 23.19
N LYS A 169 38.68 13.66 22.18
CA LYS A 169 39.58 12.65 21.59
C LYS A 169 40.70 13.31 20.79
N GLU A 170 40.39 14.31 19.97
CA GLU A 170 41.40 15.09 19.23
C GLU A 170 42.39 15.79 20.18
N THR A 171 41.90 16.34 21.30
CA THR A 171 42.74 16.99 22.31
C THR A 171 43.62 15.98 23.06
N ALA A 172 43.12 14.76 23.31
CA ALA A 172 43.88 13.69 23.94
C ALA A 172 44.98 13.12 23.01
N GLU A 173 44.69 12.98 21.72
CA GLU A 173 45.65 12.56 20.71
C GLU A 173 46.75 13.61 20.48
N SER A 174 46.38 14.90 20.44
CA SER A 174 47.33 16.02 20.35
C SER A 174 48.25 16.13 21.58
N SER A 175 47.70 15.90 22.78
CA SER A 175 48.49 15.88 24.03
C SER A 175 49.45 14.68 24.11
N THR A 176 49.06 13.53 23.55
CA THR A 176 49.89 12.33 23.49
C THR A 176 51.03 12.50 22.49
N ALA A 177 50.76 13.05 21.31
CA ALA A 177 51.78 13.38 20.30
C ALA A 177 52.80 14.41 20.81
N THR A 178 52.35 15.40 21.59
CA THR A 178 53.22 16.43 22.18
C THR A 178 54.11 15.87 23.30
N ASN A 179 53.59 14.97 24.13
CA ASN A 179 54.39 14.33 25.18
C ASN A 179 55.42 13.34 24.62
N GLN A 180 55.10 12.65 23.52
CA GLN A 180 56.03 11.74 22.85
C GLN A 180 57.16 12.49 22.12
N ALA A 181 56.89 13.67 21.56
CA ALA A 181 57.93 14.54 21.00
C ALA A 181 58.88 15.11 22.08
N LYS A 182 58.39 15.29 23.32
CA LYS A 182 59.19 15.82 24.43
C LYS A 182 60.06 14.76 25.11
N SER A 183 59.71 13.47 25.05
CA SER A 183 60.54 12.40 25.60
C SER A 183 61.71 12.01 24.69
N HIS A 184 61.63 12.25 23.37
CA HIS A 184 62.70 11.97 22.42
C HIS A 184 63.72 13.12 22.24
N GLY A 185 63.52 14.27 22.90
CA GLY A 185 64.39 15.45 22.80
C GLY A 185 65.49 15.58 23.87
N VAL A 186 65.65 14.59 24.76
CA VAL A 186 66.64 14.65 25.86
C VAL A 186 67.82 13.69 25.67
N ASP A 187 67.73 12.75 24.74
CA ASP A 187 68.78 11.74 24.53
C ASP A 187 69.34 11.89 23.11
N ASN A 188 70.44 12.65 23.00
CA ASN A 188 71.57 12.44 22.06
C ASN A 188 72.36 13.75 21.86
N ALA A 189 72.98 14.24 22.94
CA ALA A 189 74.32 14.79 22.79
C ALA A 189 75.28 13.58 22.67
N SER A 190 76.19 13.63 21.70
CA SER A 190 77.25 12.66 21.39
C SER A 190 76.87 11.41 20.57
N PHE A 191 76.95 11.52 19.24
CA PHE A 191 77.59 10.50 18.39
C PHE A 191 77.91 11.05 16.97
N VAL A 192 79.18 11.39 16.76
CA VAL A 192 79.90 11.37 15.47
C VAL A 192 80.88 10.20 15.66
N PRO A 193 81.03 9.20 14.77
CA PRO A 193 81.58 9.38 13.42
C PRO A 193 81.05 8.45 12.30
N THR A 194 81.19 8.95 11.07
CA THR A 194 81.27 8.24 9.80
C THR A 194 82.69 7.75 9.57
N ASP A 195 82.89 6.47 9.20
CA ASP A 195 84.12 5.84 8.67
C ASP A 195 83.71 4.42 8.19
N ASP A 196 84.17 3.78 7.11
CA ASP A 196 85.13 4.09 6.04
C ASP A 196 85.06 2.95 4.98
N GLU A 197 85.72 3.17 3.83
CA GLU A 197 86.30 2.21 2.87
C GLU A 197 85.39 1.51 1.83
N THR A 198 85.73 1.34 0.54
CA THR A 198 86.94 1.59 -0.29
C THR A 198 86.55 1.45 -1.78
N LYS A 199 86.88 2.41 -2.67
CA LYS A 199 88.02 2.50 -3.62
C LYS A 199 87.89 1.80 -5.00
N LEU A 200 88.27 2.60 -6.01
CA LEU A 200 88.80 2.31 -7.37
C LEU A 200 87.86 1.79 -8.48
N SER A 201 87.61 2.63 -9.50
CA SER A 201 88.46 2.61 -10.71
C SER A 201 88.40 3.93 -11.50
N GLU A 202 89.57 4.32 -11.98
CA GLU A 202 89.89 5.49 -12.80
C GLU A 202 89.57 5.28 -14.29
N ASN A 203 89.13 6.39 -14.92
CA ASN A 203 89.52 6.91 -16.25
C ASN A 203 89.16 6.13 -17.54
N PRO A 204 89.28 6.77 -18.73
CA PRO A 204 89.55 8.19 -19.03
C PRO A 204 88.44 8.90 -19.81
#